data_AF-A0A3N0AN48-F1
#
_entry.id   AF-A0A3N0AN48-F1
#
_cell.length_a   1.000
_cell.length_b   1.000
_cell.length_c   1.000
_cell.angle_alpha   90.00
_cell.angle_beta   90.00
_cell.angle_gamma   90.00
#
_symmetry.space_group_name_H-M   'P 1'
#
loop_
_entity.id
_entity.type
_entity.pdbx_description
1 polymer ?
#
loop_
_entity_poly.entity_id
_entity_poly.type
_entity_poly.pdbx_seq_one_letter_code
_entity_poly.pdbx_strand_id
1 'polypeptide(L)'
;MMRSPSLTRKTRYKNGRLVRTYDWNGLQVDVYDSARNAILVIELFHDEELQPDDKAQLLIRMLFPDPAETVAMAGGQLGELLIHITWEAFGLDISADGRHASEQEAAVFDFEEDAGRIRASLLQCFGIGWDEASRQLSYADMCSLLGMLLEADTETPFQQAIYYRTAKPPKRTKTNADFCDAFEARRKHFALGSAAEDAESSANDKAASMFAAAKRAAQKGA
;
A
#
# COMPACT_ATOMS: atom_id res chain seq x y z
N MET A 1 11.16 -7.01 -4.90
CA MET A 1 11.77 -6.08 -3.94
C MET A 1 11.24 -4.72 -4.31
N MET A 2 10.34 -4.14 -3.52
CA MET A 2 9.65 -2.89 -3.89
C MET A 2 10.64 -1.81 -4.33
N ARG A 3 10.28 -1.09 -5.39
CA ARG A 3 11.17 -0.10 -6.00
C ARG A 3 11.63 0.95 -4.98
N SER A 4 12.95 1.17 -4.89
CA SER A 4 13.50 2.16 -3.96
C SER A 4 13.34 3.62 -4.46
N PRO A 5 13.12 4.58 -3.56
CA PRO A 5 13.16 6.01 -3.86
C PRO A 5 14.48 6.44 -4.50
N SER A 6 14.44 7.46 -5.37
CA SER A 6 15.63 7.99 -6.04
C SER A 6 15.53 9.50 -6.23
N LEU A 7 16.52 10.23 -5.71
CA LEU A 7 16.57 11.71 -5.78
C LEU A 7 16.88 12.25 -7.19
N THR A 8 17.48 11.43 -8.06
CA THR A 8 17.88 11.86 -9.41
C THR A 8 16.83 11.55 -10.47
N ARG A 9 15.79 10.77 -10.12
CA ARG A 9 14.72 10.44 -11.04
C ARG A 9 13.74 11.61 -11.11
N LYS A 10 13.52 12.12 -12.32
CA LYS A 10 12.53 13.17 -12.54
C LYS A 10 11.13 12.62 -12.34
N THR A 11 10.31 13.36 -11.60
CA THR A 11 8.86 13.16 -11.52
C THR A 11 8.24 13.34 -12.91
N ARG A 12 7.40 12.40 -13.32
CA ARG A 12 6.67 12.46 -14.60
C ARG A 12 5.17 12.36 -14.35
N TYR A 13 4.41 12.92 -15.28
CA TYR A 13 2.95 12.91 -15.24
C TYR A 13 2.40 12.51 -16.60
N LYS A 14 1.32 11.74 -16.60
CA LYS A 14 0.54 11.41 -17.79
C LYS A 14 -0.95 11.52 -17.45
N ASN A 15 -1.72 12.20 -18.28
CA ASN A 15 -3.14 12.48 -18.04
C ASN A 15 -3.39 13.13 -16.64
N GLY A 16 -2.49 14.01 -16.21
CA GLY A 16 -2.60 14.71 -14.92
C GLY A 16 -2.29 13.88 -13.67
N ARG A 17 -1.84 12.63 -13.81
CA ARG A 17 -1.50 11.73 -12.70
C ARG A 17 -0.01 11.41 -12.71
N LEU A 18 0.58 11.26 -11.51
CA LEU A 18 1.98 10.85 -11.33
C LEU A 18 2.22 9.50 -11.99
N VAL A 19 3.30 9.38 -12.76
CA VAL A 19 3.68 8.14 -13.45
C VAL A 19 5.15 7.81 -13.22
N ARG A 20 5.42 6.53 -12.96
CA ARG A 20 6.78 5.96 -13.01
C ARG A 20 6.86 4.76 -13.95
N THR A 21 8.01 4.57 -14.58
CA THR A 21 8.26 3.42 -15.46
C THR A 21 8.89 2.29 -14.68
N TYR A 22 8.35 1.09 -14.79
CA TYR A 22 8.84 -0.15 -14.20
C TYR A 22 9.39 -1.08 -15.29
N ASP A 23 10.43 -1.82 -14.96
CA ASP A 23 11.05 -2.82 -15.83
C ASP A 23 10.35 -4.17 -15.65
N TRP A 24 9.74 -4.70 -16.71
CA TRP A 24 9.11 -6.03 -16.70
C TRP A 24 9.51 -6.81 -17.94
N ASN A 25 10.22 -7.93 -17.77
CA ASN A 25 10.70 -8.78 -18.88
C ASN A 25 11.48 -8.00 -19.98
N GLY A 26 12.24 -6.98 -19.58
CA GLY A 26 12.97 -6.10 -20.49
C GLY A 26 12.12 -5.03 -21.19
N LEU A 27 10.81 -4.99 -20.89
CA LEU A 27 9.88 -3.97 -21.34
C LEU A 27 9.73 -2.88 -20.27
N GLN A 28 9.42 -1.68 -20.73
CA GLN A 28 9.17 -0.52 -19.88
C GLN A 28 7.66 -0.31 -19.75
N VAL A 29 7.15 -0.30 -18.53
CA VAL A 29 5.71 -0.15 -18.25
C VAL A 29 5.48 1.09 -17.40
N ASP A 30 4.74 2.06 -17.92
CA ASP A 30 4.35 3.25 -17.16
C ASP A 30 3.17 2.93 -16.23
N VAL A 31 3.31 3.28 -14.95
CA VAL A 31 2.35 2.97 -13.89
C VAL A 31 1.99 4.23 -13.12
N TYR A 32 0.71 4.41 -12.85
CA TYR A 32 0.17 5.34 -11.87
C TYR A 32 0.44 4.83 -10.45
N ASP A 33 1.58 5.19 -9.88
CA ASP A 33 2.05 4.65 -8.60
C ASP A 33 1.93 5.64 -7.43
N SER A 34 1.12 6.70 -7.56
CA SER A 34 0.94 7.67 -6.48
C SER A 34 0.39 7.01 -5.22
N ALA A 35 0.73 7.54 -4.05
CA ALA A 35 0.23 7.00 -2.79
C ALA A 35 -1.31 7.03 -2.72
N ARG A 36 -1.94 8.05 -3.32
CA ARG A 36 -3.39 8.10 -3.47
C ARG A 36 -3.91 6.93 -4.32
N ASN A 37 -3.23 6.58 -5.40
CA ASN A 37 -3.65 5.45 -6.23
C ASN A 37 -3.50 4.11 -5.51
N ALA A 38 -2.43 3.96 -4.72
CA ALA A 38 -2.22 2.77 -3.90
C ALA A 38 -3.38 2.52 -2.92
N ILE A 39 -3.85 3.57 -2.23
CA ILE A 39 -5.00 3.49 -1.33
C ILE A 39 -6.24 3.01 -2.09
N LEU A 40 -6.53 3.61 -3.26
CA LEU A 40 -7.66 3.19 -4.09
C LEU A 40 -7.52 1.72 -4.54
N VAL A 41 -6.31 1.27 -4.85
CA VAL A 41 -6.04 -0.13 -5.22
C VAL A 41 -6.31 -1.06 -4.04
N ILE A 42 -5.91 -0.69 -2.82
CA ILE A 42 -6.20 -1.46 -1.60
C ILE A 42 -7.72 -1.50 -1.35
N GLU A 43 -8.41 -0.37 -1.46
CA GLU A 43 -9.87 -0.28 -1.34
C GLU A 43 -10.58 -1.18 -2.37
N LEU A 44 -10.12 -1.19 -3.62
CA LEU A 44 -10.65 -2.08 -4.66
C LEU A 44 -10.53 -3.56 -4.26
N PHE A 45 -9.45 -3.94 -3.60
CA PHE A 45 -9.28 -5.32 -3.12
C PHE A 45 -10.23 -5.65 -1.96
N HIS A 46 -10.48 -4.70 -1.06
CA HIS A 46 -11.39 -4.88 0.07
C HIS A 46 -12.88 -4.82 -0.30
N ASP A 47 -13.25 -4.20 -1.43
CA ASP A 47 -14.64 -4.09 -1.88
C ASP A 47 -15.31 -5.47 -2.05
N GLU A 48 -16.37 -5.78 -1.31
CA GLU A 48 -17.04 -7.08 -1.40
C GLU A 48 -18.23 -7.09 -2.36
N GLU A 49 -18.63 -5.93 -2.87
CA GLU A 49 -19.77 -5.77 -3.77
C GLU A 49 -19.37 -6.04 -5.23
N LEU A 50 -18.12 -5.75 -5.59
CA LEU A 50 -17.61 -5.92 -6.95
C LEU A 50 -17.19 -7.36 -7.25
N GLN A 51 -17.61 -7.84 -8.42
CA GLN A 51 -17.18 -9.13 -8.93
C GLN A 51 -15.70 -9.09 -9.36
N PRO A 52 -14.98 -10.24 -9.32
CA PRO A 52 -13.58 -10.30 -9.75
C PRO A 52 -13.35 -9.81 -11.19
N ASP A 53 -14.27 -10.07 -12.12
CA ASP A 53 -14.11 -9.59 -13.49
C ASP A 53 -14.15 -8.05 -13.59
N ASP A 54 -14.98 -7.39 -12.78
CA ASP A 54 -15.12 -5.93 -12.77
C ASP A 54 -13.92 -5.28 -12.09
N LYS A 55 -13.51 -5.82 -10.94
CA LYS A 55 -12.30 -5.37 -10.24
C LYS A 55 -11.07 -5.48 -11.14
N ALA A 56 -10.92 -6.55 -11.94
CA ALA A 56 -9.76 -6.72 -12.81
C ALA A 56 -9.69 -5.63 -13.87
N GLN A 57 -10.85 -5.30 -14.47
CA GLN A 57 -10.92 -4.20 -15.43
C GLN A 57 -10.64 -2.84 -14.79
N LEU A 58 -11.12 -2.60 -13.57
CA LEU A 58 -10.84 -1.38 -12.82
C LEU A 58 -9.35 -1.27 -12.48
N LEU A 59 -8.75 -2.34 -11.98
CA LEU A 59 -7.33 -2.39 -11.64
C LEU A 59 -6.46 -1.98 -12.83
N ILE A 60 -6.68 -2.57 -14.01
CA ILE A 60 -5.91 -2.22 -15.22
C ILE A 60 -6.03 -0.71 -15.53
N ARG A 61 -7.23 -0.13 -15.43
CA ARG A 61 -7.47 1.32 -15.67
C ARG A 61 -6.89 2.20 -14.57
N MET A 62 -6.78 1.69 -13.36
CA MET A 62 -6.20 2.41 -12.22
C MET A 62 -4.69 2.42 -12.30
N LEU A 63 -4.07 1.33 -12.77
CA LEU A 63 -2.62 1.16 -12.84
C LEU A 63 -2.00 1.81 -14.07
N PHE A 64 -2.61 1.68 -15.25
CA PHE A 64 -1.92 2.00 -16.50
C PHE A 64 -2.49 3.24 -17.18
N PRO A 65 -1.63 4.17 -17.66
CA PRO A 65 -2.05 5.31 -18.45
C PRO A 65 -2.76 4.94 -19.75
N ASP A 66 -2.33 3.84 -20.38
CA ASP A 66 -2.88 3.32 -21.63
C ASP A 66 -3.25 1.84 -21.43
N PRO A 67 -4.43 1.56 -20.84
CA PRO A 67 -4.85 0.20 -20.51
C PRO A 67 -4.85 -0.75 -21.71
N ALA A 68 -5.39 -0.31 -22.85
CA ALA A 68 -5.49 -1.16 -24.04
C ALA A 68 -4.12 -1.53 -24.61
N GLU A 69 -3.20 -0.56 -24.68
CA GLU A 69 -1.83 -0.79 -25.13
C GLU A 69 -1.08 -1.73 -24.19
N THR A 70 -1.24 -1.54 -22.88
CA THR A 70 -0.61 -2.39 -21.86
C THR A 70 -1.13 -3.83 -21.94
N VAL A 71 -2.44 -4.02 -22.12
CA VAL A 71 -3.05 -5.34 -22.29
C VAL A 71 -2.54 -6.02 -23.57
N ALA A 72 -2.47 -5.30 -24.68
CA ALA A 72 -1.94 -5.83 -25.93
C ALA A 72 -0.45 -6.21 -25.80
N MET A 73 0.35 -5.39 -25.12
CA MET A 73 1.77 -5.63 -24.85
C MET A 73 1.99 -6.86 -23.97
N ALA A 74 1.20 -7.01 -22.89
CA ALA A 74 1.35 -8.12 -21.97
C ALA A 74 0.79 -9.44 -22.54
N GLY A 75 -0.22 -9.36 -23.41
CA GLY A 75 -0.88 -10.51 -24.01
C GLY A 75 -1.30 -11.56 -22.99
N GLY A 76 -0.93 -12.82 -23.23
CA GLY A 76 -1.22 -13.94 -22.32
C GLY A 76 -0.54 -13.86 -20.94
N GLN A 77 0.40 -12.93 -20.75
CA GLN A 77 1.13 -12.73 -19.49
C GLN A 77 0.61 -11.53 -18.67
N LEU A 78 -0.56 -10.96 -19.01
CA LEU A 78 -1.15 -9.86 -18.26
C LEU A 78 -1.26 -10.14 -16.75
N GLY A 79 -1.54 -11.38 -16.36
CA GLY A 79 -1.54 -11.77 -14.95
C GLY A 79 -0.18 -11.58 -14.29
N GLU A 80 0.89 -12.10 -14.88
CA GLU A 80 2.25 -11.94 -14.33
C GLU A 80 2.70 -10.48 -14.31
N LEU A 81 2.28 -9.67 -15.30
CA LEU A 81 2.53 -8.23 -15.28
C LEU A 81 1.82 -7.59 -14.08
N LEU A 82 0.55 -7.90 -13.85
CA LEU A 82 -0.21 -7.34 -12.74
C LEU A 82 0.40 -7.73 -11.39
N ILE A 83 0.77 -9.00 -11.17
CA ILE A 83 1.49 -9.45 -9.95
C ILE A 83 2.76 -8.63 -9.75
N HIS A 84 3.57 -8.54 -10.80
CA HIS A 84 4.84 -7.82 -10.74
C HIS A 84 4.64 -6.34 -10.39
N ILE A 85 3.72 -5.65 -11.07
CA ILE A 85 3.49 -4.23 -10.85
C ILE A 85 2.88 -3.95 -9.48
N THR A 86 1.91 -4.74 -9.01
CA THR A 86 1.31 -4.49 -7.69
C THR A 86 2.30 -4.72 -6.57
N TRP A 87 3.18 -5.72 -6.71
CA TRP A 87 4.27 -5.93 -5.77
C TRP A 87 5.31 -4.80 -5.83
N GLU A 88 5.82 -4.49 -7.01
CA GLU A 88 6.92 -3.53 -7.15
C GLU A 88 6.51 -2.07 -6.89
N ALA A 89 5.25 -1.71 -7.16
CA ALA A 89 4.75 -0.36 -6.95
C ALA A 89 4.08 -0.16 -5.58
N PHE A 90 3.41 -1.18 -5.04
CA PHE A 90 2.57 -1.04 -3.84
C PHE A 90 2.91 -2.03 -2.72
N GLY A 91 3.82 -2.98 -2.93
CA GLY A 91 4.11 -4.02 -1.95
C GLY A 91 2.94 -4.98 -1.71
N LEU A 92 1.98 -5.04 -2.65
CA LEU A 92 0.81 -5.89 -2.54
C LEU A 92 1.07 -7.21 -3.25
N ASP A 93 1.18 -8.29 -2.47
CA ASP A 93 1.13 -9.63 -3.03
C ASP A 93 -0.31 -9.97 -3.35
N ILE A 94 -0.54 -10.28 -4.62
CA ILE A 94 -1.83 -10.71 -5.12
C ILE A 94 -1.71 -12.10 -5.74
N SER A 95 -0.52 -12.68 -5.79
CA SER A 95 -0.32 -13.96 -6.44
C SER A 95 -1.06 -15.08 -5.70
N ALA A 96 -1.70 -15.98 -6.45
CA ALA A 96 -2.45 -17.09 -5.85
C ALA A 96 -1.56 -18.07 -5.08
N ASP A 97 -0.27 -18.10 -5.40
CA ASP A 97 0.76 -18.90 -4.73
C ASP A 97 1.41 -18.19 -3.54
N GLY A 98 1.03 -16.94 -3.24
CA GLY A 98 1.56 -16.15 -2.12
C GLY A 98 3.09 -16.02 -2.17
N ARG A 99 3.66 -15.82 -3.36
CA ARG A 99 5.10 -15.94 -3.59
C ARG A 99 5.92 -14.86 -2.87
N HIS A 100 5.27 -13.78 -2.42
CA HIS A 100 5.86 -12.71 -1.63
C HIS A 100 5.35 -12.70 -0.18
N ALA A 101 4.53 -13.66 0.25
CA ALA A 101 3.98 -13.72 1.61
C ALA A 101 5.07 -13.76 2.69
N SER A 102 6.22 -14.40 2.45
CA SER A 102 7.33 -14.42 3.40
C SER A 102 8.06 -13.08 3.55
N GLU A 103 7.85 -12.16 2.60
CA GLU A 103 8.40 -10.80 2.63
C GLU A 103 7.43 -9.81 3.31
N GLN A 104 6.21 -10.24 3.65
CA GLN A 104 5.22 -9.40 4.33
C GLN A 104 5.47 -9.39 5.85
N GLU A 105 5.39 -8.20 6.43
CA GLU A 105 5.40 -8.00 7.88
C GLU A 105 3.99 -7.62 8.34
N ALA A 106 3.67 -7.97 9.59
CA ALA A 106 2.40 -7.59 10.19
C ALA A 106 2.20 -6.07 10.12
N ALA A 107 1.03 -5.64 9.64
CA ALA A 107 0.71 -4.23 9.55
C ALA A 107 0.77 -3.55 10.93
N VAL A 108 1.61 -2.53 11.06
CA VAL A 108 1.76 -1.75 12.30
C VAL A 108 0.89 -0.48 12.31
N PHE A 109 0.27 -0.16 11.18
CA PHE A 109 -0.74 0.88 11.02
C PHE A 109 -1.74 0.53 9.92
N ASP A 110 -2.85 1.26 9.93
CA ASP A 110 -3.87 1.21 8.89
C ASP A 110 -4.16 2.63 8.39
N PHE A 111 -4.27 2.81 7.07
CA PHE A 111 -4.45 4.14 6.48
C PHE A 111 -5.79 4.79 6.82
N GLU A 112 -6.84 4.01 7.05
CA GLU A 112 -8.17 4.49 7.42
C GLU A 112 -8.22 4.80 8.91
N GLU A 113 -7.85 3.86 9.78
CA GLU A 113 -7.88 4.02 11.24
C GLU A 113 -6.89 5.10 11.72
N ASP A 114 -5.77 5.29 11.02
CA ASP A 114 -4.75 6.30 11.34
C ASP A 114 -4.82 7.55 10.46
N ALA A 115 -5.84 7.71 9.61
CA ALA A 115 -5.96 8.84 8.68
C ALA A 115 -5.75 10.20 9.37
N GLY A 116 -6.40 10.40 10.53
CA GLY A 116 -6.26 11.64 11.30
C GLY A 116 -4.85 11.86 11.86
N ARG A 117 -4.19 10.77 12.31
CA ARG A 117 -2.83 10.82 12.87
C ARG A 117 -1.81 11.09 11.77
N ILE A 118 -1.91 10.41 10.64
CA ILE A 118 -1.05 10.60 9.46
C ILE A 118 -1.15 12.05 8.98
N ARG A 119 -2.38 12.56 8.79
CA ARG A 119 -2.62 13.95 8.34
C ARG A 119 -2.00 14.96 9.29
N ALA A 120 -2.20 14.79 10.60
CA ALA A 120 -1.64 15.69 11.61
C ALA A 120 -0.10 15.64 11.65
N SER A 121 0.48 14.44 11.62
CA SER A 121 1.93 14.24 11.68
C SER A 121 2.65 14.79 10.44
N LEU A 122 2.12 14.60 9.23
CA LEU A 122 2.69 15.17 8.01
C LEU A 122 2.73 16.70 8.05
N LEU A 123 1.64 17.31 8.52
CA LEU A 123 1.56 18.76 8.65
C LEU A 123 2.52 19.28 9.74
N GLN A 124 2.59 18.59 10.89
CA GLN A 124 3.44 18.97 12.01
C GLN A 124 4.93 18.91 11.67
N CYS A 125 5.39 17.83 11.03
CA CYS A 125 6.82 17.62 10.77
C CYS A 125 7.32 18.25 9.48
N PHE A 126 6.49 18.26 8.43
CA PHE A 126 6.94 18.65 7.09
C PHE A 126 6.18 19.86 6.53
N GLY A 127 5.11 20.32 7.20
CA GLY A 127 4.28 21.41 6.69
C GLY A 127 3.46 21.05 5.45
N ILE A 128 3.34 19.76 5.12
CA ILE A 128 2.64 19.30 3.91
C ILE A 128 1.30 18.64 4.26
N GLY A 129 0.30 18.87 3.40
CA GLY A 129 -1.00 18.21 3.51
C GLY A 129 -1.01 16.84 2.82
N TRP A 130 -1.74 15.88 3.39
CA TRP A 130 -1.95 14.55 2.78
C TRP A 130 -2.47 14.63 1.34
N ASP A 131 -3.46 15.49 1.08
CA ASP A 131 -4.11 15.53 -0.24
C ASP A 131 -3.15 16.02 -1.33
N GLU A 132 -2.15 16.83 -0.98
CA GLU A 132 -1.08 17.23 -1.90
C GLU A 132 -0.06 16.11 -2.03
N ALA A 133 0.49 15.66 -0.91
CA ALA A 133 1.57 14.69 -0.86
C ALA A 133 1.17 13.36 -1.53
N SER A 134 -0.05 12.87 -1.28
CA SER A 134 -0.55 11.60 -1.84
C SER A 134 -0.71 11.61 -3.36
N ARG A 135 -0.81 12.80 -3.99
CA ARG A 135 -0.88 12.94 -5.45
C ARG A 135 0.48 13.13 -6.11
N GLN A 136 1.43 13.71 -5.39
CA GLN A 136 2.76 14.07 -5.91
C GLN A 136 3.83 13.02 -5.63
N LEU A 137 3.68 12.26 -4.53
CA LEU A 137 4.60 11.20 -4.13
C LEU A 137 4.11 9.85 -4.63
N SER A 138 5.04 9.00 -5.04
CA SER A 138 4.73 7.59 -5.21
C SER A 138 4.40 6.97 -3.86
N TYR A 139 3.77 5.80 -3.88
CA TYR A 139 3.51 5.04 -2.67
C TYR A 139 4.79 4.72 -1.90
N ALA A 140 5.83 4.24 -2.57
CA ALA A 140 7.13 3.97 -1.95
C ALA A 140 7.75 5.21 -1.25
N ASP A 141 7.66 6.38 -1.89
CA ASP A 141 8.18 7.63 -1.32
C ASP A 141 7.32 8.10 -0.14
N MET A 142 6.00 7.92 -0.21
CA MET A 142 5.10 8.19 0.92
C MET A 142 5.39 7.27 2.11
N CYS A 143 5.55 5.96 1.89
CA CYS A 143 5.92 5.02 2.95
C CYS A 143 7.26 5.39 3.58
N SER A 144 8.23 5.82 2.78
CA SER A 144 9.52 6.32 3.27
C SER A 144 9.33 7.57 4.14
N LEU A 145 8.46 8.51 3.72
CA LEU A 145 8.13 9.71 4.48
C LEU A 145 7.43 9.39 5.81
N LEU A 146 6.51 8.42 5.81
CA LEU A 146 5.86 7.94 7.03
C LEU A 146 6.88 7.24 7.95
N GLY A 147 7.84 6.50 7.40
CA GLY A 147 8.96 5.95 8.15
C GLY A 147 9.80 7.03 8.84
N MET A 148 10.07 8.14 8.14
CA MET A 148 10.79 9.28 8.71
C MET A 148 10.05 9.94 9.89
N LEU A 149 8.72 9.87 9.96
CA LEU A 149 7.97 10.35 11.13
C LEU A 149 8.30 9.54 12.39
N LEU A 150 8.78 8.30 12.25
CA LEU A 150 9.15 7.45 13.36
C LEU A 150 10.52 7.81 13.94
N GLU A 151 11.36 8.44 13.13
CA GLU A 151 12.71 8.91 13.47
C GLU A 151 12.74 10.39 13.84
N ALA A 152 11.62 11.10 13.73
CA ALA A 152 11.55 12.52 14.04
C ALA A 152 11.77 12.77 15.55
N ASP A 153 12.56 13.80 15.86
CA ASP A 153 12.79 14.27 17.25
C ASP A 153 11.52 14.81 17.91
N THR A 154 10.54 15.21 17.10
CA THR A 154 9.25 15.70 17.58
C THR A 154 8.28 14.54 17.69
N GLU A 155 7.75 14.32 18.89
CA GLU A 155 6.72 13.31 19.10
C GLU A 155 5.44 13.66 18.33
N THR A 156 5.07 12.81 17.37
CA THR A 156 3.85 13.01 16.56
C THR A 156 2.74 12.01 16.92
N PRO A 157 1.46 12.34 16.65
CA PRO A 157 0.35 11.41 16.88
C PRO A 157 0.52 10.05 16.18
N PHE A 158 1.03 10.03 14.94
CA PHE A 158 1.31 8.80 14.21
C PHE A 158 2.43 7.98 14.87
N GLN A 159 3.55 8.63 15.21
CA GLN A 159 4.67 7.98 15.90
C GLN A 159 4.24 7.35 17.24
N GLN A 160 3.40 8.03 18.02
CA GLN A 160 2.84 7.49 19.26
C GLN A 160 2.04 6.21 19.02
N ALA A 161 1.16 6.21 18.02
CA ALA A 161 0.34 5.04 17.70
C ALA A 161 1.23 3.83 17.34
N ILE A 162 2.21 4.03 16.45
CA ILE A 162 3.17 2.98 16.08
C ILE A 162 3.96 2.51 17.29
N TYR A 163 4.46 3.43 18.12
CA TYR A 163 5.23 3.09 19.31
C TYR A 163 4.44 2.17 20.23
N TYR A 164 3.21 2.52 20.60
CA TYR A 164 2.43 1.70 21.54
C TYR A 164 1.93 0.38 20.95
N ARG A 165 1.84 0.25 19.62
CA ARG A 165 1.54 -1.03 18.94
C ARG A 165 2.74 -1.97 18.91
N THR A 166 3.95 -1.44 18.74
CA THR A 166 5.17 -2.22 18.45
C THR A 166 6.12 -2.37 19.63
N ALA A 167 6.09 -1.43 20.59
CA ALA A 167 7.00 -1.43 21.73
C ALA A 167 6.75 -2.63 22.66
N LYS A 168 7.85 -3.18 23.18
CA LYS A 168 7.79 -4.23 24.21
C LYS A 168 7.22 -3.64 25.50
N PRO A 169 6.17 -4.25 26.09
CA PRO A 169 5.63 -3.78 27.36
C PRO A 169 6.70 -3.73 28.45
N PRO A 170 6.68 -2.70 29.31
CA PRO A 170 7.58 -2.64 30.45
C PRO A 170 7.30 -3.79 31.41
N LYS A 171 8.37 -4.39 31.94
CA LYS A 171 8.24 -5.43 32.97
C LYS A 171 7.74 -4.81 34.27
N ARG A 172 6.66 -5.36 34.82
CA ARG A 172 6.12 -4.91 36.11
C ARG A 172 7.08 -5.26 37.24
N THR A 173 7.35 -4.27 38.08
CA THR A 173 8.17 -4.33 39.30
C THR A 173 7.39 -3.69 40.44
N LYS A 174 7.94 -3.72 41.66
CA LYS A 174 7.26 -3.17 42.85
C LYS A 174 7.03 -1.65 42.78
N THR A 175 7.75 -0.91 41.94
CA THR A 175 7.77 0.56 41.93
C THR A 175 7.23 1.20 40.66
N ASN A 176 6.90 0.42 39.62
CA ASN A 176 6.45 0.94 38.31
C ASN A 176 5.05 0.46 37.89
N ALA A 177 4.23 0.03 38.85
CA ALA A 177 2.87 -0.45 38.61
C ALA A 177 2.06 0.56 37.75
N ASP A 178 2.01 1.82 38.17
CA ASP A 178 1.26 2.87 37.49
C ASP A 178 1.77 3.13 36.06
N PHE A 179 3.07 3.01 35.83
CA PHE A 179 3.67 3.14 34.49
C PHE A 179 3.26 1.99 33.57
N CYS A 180 3.28 0.75 34.07
CA CYS A 180 2.80 -0.41 33.32
C CYS A 180 1.32 -0.28 32.98
N ASP A 181 0.49 0.19 33.93
CA ASP A 181 -0.95 0.34 33.74
C ASP A 181 -1.26 1.47 32.74
N ALA A 182 -0.51 2.59 32.77
CA ALA A 182 -0.60 3.66 31.79
C ALA A 182 -0.16 3.21 30.38
N PHE A 183 0.92 2.43 30.28
CA PHE A 183 1.37 1.87 29.00
C PHE A 183 0.31 0.96 28.39
N GLU A 184 -0.29 0.08 29.20
CA GLU A 184 -1.34 -0.83 28.73
C GLU A 184 -2.60 -0.07 28.28
N ALA A 185 -2.99 0.99 29.01
CA ALA A 185 -4.09 1.86 28.60
C ALA A 185 -3.82 2.53 27.24
N ARG A 186 -2.59 3.00 27.01
CA ARG A 186 -2.17 3.57 25.72
C ARG A 186 -2.14 2.54 24.61
N ARG A 187 -1.62 1.34 24.88
CA ARG A 187 -1.63 0.22 23.93
C ARG A 187 -3.04 -0.13 23.49
N LYS A 188 -4.00 -0.22 24.42
CA LYS A 188 -5.41 -0.44 24.11
C LYS A 188 -6.03 0.71 23.32
N HIS A 189 -5.72 1.95 23.68
CA HIS A 189 -6.21 3.13 22.98
C HIS A 189 -5.76 3.18 21.51
N PHE A 190 -4.54 2.72 21.22
CA PHE A 190 -3.98 2.72 19.88
C PHE A 190 -4.16 1.40 19.13
N ALA A 191 -4.74 0.36 19.74
CA ALA A 191 -4.97 -0.91 19.04
C ALA A 191 -5.84 -0.71 17.79
N LEU A 192 -5.51 -1.40 16.71
CA LEU A 192 -6.32 -1.39 15.49
C LEU A 192 -7.62 -2.16 15.75
N GLY A 193 -8.74 -1.61 15.29
CA GLY A 193 -10.10 -2.14 15.49
C GLY A 193 -10.49 -3.25 14.51
N SER A 194 -9.77 -3.38 13.40
CA SER A 194 -10.17 -4.23 12.26
C SER A 194 -9.02 -5.13 11.77
N ALA A 195 -9.27 -6.44 11.70
CA ALA A 195 -8.68 -7.39 10.74
C ALA A 195 -7.16 -7.64 10.72
N ALA A 196 -6.54 -7.99 11.85
CA ALA A 196 -5.20 -8.59 11.83
C ALA A 196 -5.18 -10.07 11.37
N GLU A 197 -6.33 -10.75 11.24
CA GLU A 197 -6.39 -12.19 10.92
C GLU A 197 -7.22 -12.54 9.66
N ASP A 198 -8.13 -11.68 9.18
CA ASP A 198 -9.04 -12.00 8.05
C ASP A 198 -8.63 -11.41 6.68
N ALA A 199 -7.73 -10.43 6.65
CA ALA A 199 -7.44 -9.64 5.45
C ALA A 199 -6.54 -10.37 4.43
N GLU A 200 -5.48 -11.05 4.88
CA GLU A 200 -4.52 -11.73 3.99
C GLU A 200 -5.11 -12.98 3.30
N SER A 201 -5.93 -13.76 4.02
CA SER A 201 -6.57 -14.96 3.44
C SER A 201 -7.66 -14.61 2.43
N SER A 202 -8.44 -13.54 2.70
CA SER A 202 -9.52 -13.08 1.81
C SER A 202 -8.98 -12.39 0.55
N ALA A 203 -7.90 -11.60 0.68
CA ALA A 203 -7.28 -10.93 -0.45
C ALA A 203 -6.64 -11.91 -1.45
N ASN A 204 -5.98 -12.98 -0.97
CA ASN A 204 -5.35 -13.98 -1.84
C ASN A 204 -6.36 -14.76 -2.69
N ASP A 205 -7.47 -15.22 -2.10
CA ASP A 205 -8.53 -15.92 -2.84
C ASP A 205 -9.23 -15.01 -3.85
N LYS A 206 -9.51 -13.76 -3.45
CA LYS A 206 -10.09 -12.73 -4.33
C LYS A 206 -9.12 -12.38 -5.47
N ALA A 207 -7.82 -12.30 -5.20
CA ALA A 207 -6.81 -12.01 -6.21
C ALA A 207 -6.61 -13.15 -7.22
N ALA A 208 -6.66 -14.42 -6.79
CA ALA A 208 -6.60 -15.57 -7.71
C ALA A 208 -7.74 -15.54 -8.74
N SER A 209 -8.96 -15.21 -8.31
CA SER A 209 -10.12 -15.10 -9.19
C SER A 209 -10.01 -13.92 -10.18
N MET A 210 -9.40 -12.82 -9.75
CA MET A 210 -9.05 -11.66 -10.56
C MET A 210 -8.04 -11.96 -11.65
N PHE A 211 -7.06 -12.84 -11.37
CA PHE A 211 -6.10 -13.26 -12.38
C PHE A 211 -6.73 -14.05 -13.51
N ALA A 212 -7.61 -14.98 -13.14
CA ALA A 212 -8.40 -15.69 -14.12
C ALA A 212 -9.23 -14.71 -14.96
N ALA A 213 -9.81 -13.68 -14.34
CA ALA A 213 -10.54 -12.62 -15.02
C ALA A 213 -9.69 -11.82 -16.00
N ALA A 214 -8.55 -11.29 -15.54
CA ALA A 214 -7.62 -10.50 -16.35
C ALA A 214 -7.12 -11.32 -17.56
N LYS A 215 -6.80 -12.60 -17.35
CA LYS A 215 -6.41 -13.52 -18.42
C LYS A 215 -7.52 -13.71 -19.47
N ARG A 216 -8.77 -13.85 -19.04
CA ARG A 216 -9.93 -13.92 -19.95
C ARG A 216 -10.14 -12.60 -20.71
N ALA A 217 -9.95 -11.45 -20.06
CA ALA A 217 -10.06 -10.15 -20.69
C ALA A 217 -8.98 -9.94 -21.77
N ALA A 218 -7.74 -10.32 -21.49
CA ALA A 218 -6.63 -10.28 -22.45
C ALA A 218 -6.91 -11.16 -23.68
N GLN A 219 -7.57 -12.30 -23.49
CA GLN A 219 -7.96 -13.20 -24.59
C GLN A 219 -9.12 -12.69 -25.46
N LYS A 220 -9.96 -11.78 -24.94
CA LYS A 220 -11.10 -11.20 -25.66
C LYS A 220 -10.78 -9.87 -26.34
N GLY A 221 -9.69 -9.21 -25.94
CA GLY A 221 -9.24 -7.91 -26.49
C GLY A 221 -8.21 -8.02 -27.62
N ALA A 222 -7.86 -9.24 -28.04
CA ALA A 222 -7.04 -9.55 -29.22
C ALA A 222 -7.93 -9.97 -30.38
#